data_AF-A0A652M2W7-F1
#
_entry.id   AF-A0A652M2W7-F1
#
_cell.length_a   1.000
_cell.length_b   1.000
_cell.length_c   1.000
_cell.angle_alpha   90.00
_cell.angle_beta   90.00
_cell.angle_gamma   90.00
#
_symmetry.space_group_name_H-M   'P 1'
#
loop_
_entity.id
_entity.type
_entity.pdbx_description
1 polymer ?
#
loop_
_entity_poly.entity_id
_entity_poly.type
_entity_poly.pdbx_seq_one_letter_code
_entity_poly.pdbx_strand_id
1 'polypeptide(L)'
;MLHPAADARTPGPYSGRELARDLRALGVGRGDVVMVHTSLSALGWTVGGPVALLSALREAVGTPGTLVVPAFTTYLTDPATWVQRPVPPTWWPRVRASLPPFDPDVHPVQPRLGRFPEFVRTLPGARRSPHPLYSLAASGPAGAGRGAR
;
A
#
# COMPACT_ATOMS: atom_id res chain seq x y z
N MET A 1 11.38 -14.57 0.36
CA MET A 1 10.54 -15.62 -0.23
C MET A 1 9.17 -15.01 -0.56
N LEU A 2 8.70 -15.09 -1.82
CA LEU A 2 7.41 -14.48 -2.22
C LEU A 2 6.22 -15.15 -1.51
N HIS A 3 6.34 -16.47 -1.34
CA HIS A 3 5.38 -17.35 -0.68
C HIS A 3 5.88 -17.73 0.73
N PRO A 4 5.02 -17.63 1.76
CA PRO A 4 5.29 -18.30 3.02
C PRO A 4 5.18 -19.82 2.83
N ALA A 5 5.76 -20.58 3.76
CA ALA A 5 5.48 -22.01 3.87
C ALA A 5 3.97 -22.23 4.10
N ALA A 6 3.44 -23.34 3.60
CA ALA A 6 2.07 -23.77 3.79
C ALA A 6 2.03 -25.17 4.38
N ASP A 7 1.06 -25.42 5.25
CA ASP A 7 0.71 -26.73 5.79
C ASP A 7 -0.73 -27.10 5.40
N ALA A 8 -1.18 -28.29 5.80
CA ALA A 8 -2.53 -28.79 5.50
C ALA A 8 -3.67 -27.93 6.06
N ARG A 9 -3.40 -26.98 6.97
CA ARG A 9 -4.40 -26.07 7.56
C ARG A 9 -4.35 -24.67 6.94
N THR A 10 -3.41 -24.42 6.04
CA THR A 10 -3.25 -23.12 5.40
C THR A 10 -4.38 -22.91 4.38
N PRO A 11 -5.23 -21.88 4.53
CA PRO A 11 -6.30 -21.61 3.55
C PRO A 11 -5.71 -21.28 2.17
N GLY A 12 -6.27 -21.87 1.11
CA GLY A 12 -5.79 -21.72 -0.26
C GLY A 12 -5.41 -23.07 -0.91
N PRO A 13 -4.66 -23.07 -2.03
CA PRO A 13 -4.13 -21.89 -2.72
C PRO A 13 -5.21 -21.12 -3.48
N TYR A 14 -5.26 -19.79 -3.29
CA TYR A 14 -6.17 -18.92 -4.05
C TYR A 14 -5.47 -18.31 -5.26
N SER A 15 -6.12 -18.39 -6.42
CA SER A 15 -5.68 -17.72 -7.65
C SER A 15 -6.15 -16.27 -7.71
N GLY A 16 -5.51 -15.45 -8.55
CA GLY A 16 -5.98 -14.09 -8.82
C GLY A 16 -7.41 -14.04 -9.37
N ARG A 17 -7.84 -15.05 -10.13
CA ARG A 17 -9.20 -15.14 -10.68
C ARG A 17 -10.25 -15.39 -9.60
N GLU A 18 -9.98 -16.28 -8.65
CA GLU A 18 -10.87 -16.52 -7.50
C GLU A 18 -10.98 -15.27 -6.65
N LEU A 19 -9.85 -14.63 -6.34
CA LEU A 19 -9.85 -13.36 -5.63
C LEU A 19 -10.64 -12.27 -6.36
N ALA A 20 -10.53 -12.18 -7.70
CA ALA A 20 -11.30 -11.21 -8.48
C ALA A 20 -12.81 -11.47 -8.43
N ARG A 21 -13.22 -12.75 -8.50
CA ARG A 21 -14.61 -13.16 -8.33
C ARG A 21 -15.11 -12.78 -6.94
N ASP A 22 -14.35 -13.07 -5.91
CA ASP A 22 -14.74 -12.82 -4.52
C ASP A 22 -14.83 -11.30 -4.24
N LEU A 23 -13.91 -10.49 -4.79
CA LEU A 23 -13.98 -9.02 -4.75
C LEU A 23 -15.25 -8.47 -5.42
N ARG A 24 -15.63 -9.01 -6.58
CA ARG A 24 -16.88 -8.63 -7.27
C ARG A 24 -18.11 -9.05 -6.47
N ALA A 25 -18.08 -10.23 -5.84
CA ALA A 25 -19.16 -10.69 -4.96
C ALA A 25 -19.32 -9.80 -3.73
N LEU A 26 -18.23 -9.18 -3.25
CA LEU A 26 -18.25 -8.15 -2.20
C LEU A 26 -18.72 -6.77 -2.70
N GLY A 27 -18.98 -6.61 -4.00
CA GLY A 27 -19.52 -5.38 -4.59
C GLY A 27 -18.50 -4.49 -5.31
N VAL A 28 -17.25 -4.91 -5.48
CA VAL A 28 -16.27 -4.14 -6.27
C VAL A 28 -16.64 -4.21 -7.76
N GLY A 29 -16.99 -3.04 -8.32
CA GLY A 29 -17.44 -2.86 -9.68
C GLY A 29 -16.37 -2.29 -10.62
N ARG A 30 -16.64 -2.40 -11.93
CA ARG A 30 -15.82 -1.74 -12.95
C ARG A 30 -15.91 -0.22 -12.82
N GLY A 31 -14.77 0.45 -12.86
CA GLY A 31 -14.66 1.91 -12.77
C GLY A 31 -14.52 2.43 -11.34
N ASP A 32 -14.63 1.56 -10.33
CA ASP A 32 -14.53 1.98 -8.94
C ASP A 32 -13.16 2.57 -8.59
N VAL A 33 -13.18 3.50 -7.64
CA VAL A 33 -11.98 3.95 -6.92
C VAL A 33 -11.96 3.22 -5.58
N VAL A 34 -11.05 2.26 -5.44
CA VAL A 34 -10.98 1.38 -4.26
C VAL A 34 -9.75 1.70 -3.44
N MET A 35 -9.95 2.11 -2.19
CA MET A 35 -8.87 2.21 -1.21
C MET A 35 -8.64 0.86 -0.52
N VAL A 36 -7.41 0.37 -0.58
CA VAL A 36 -7.04 -1.00 -0.21
C VAL A 36 -6.18 -1.01 1.04
N HIS A 37 -6.71 -1.61 2.11
CA HIS A 37 -5.97 -1.98 3.33
C HIS A 37 -5.92 -3.49 3.42
N THR A 38 -4.72 -4.08 3.56
CA THR A 38 -4.56 -5.53 3.44
C THR A 38 -3.62 -6.10 4.50
N SER A 39 -3.98 -7.29 4.98
CA SER A 39 -3.07 -8.21 5.66
C SER A 39 -2.89 -9.42 4.76
N LEU A 40 -1.75 -9.49 4.05
CA LEU A 40 -1.50 -10.56 3.09
C LEU A 40 -1.41 -11.95 3.74
N SER A 41 -1.08 -12.03 5.03
CA SER A 41 -1.11 -13.29 5.77
C SER A 41 -2.53 -13.75 6.09
N ALA A 42 -3.48 -12.82 6.28
CA ALA A 42 -4.88 -13.14 6.56
C ALA A 42 -5.66 -13.56 5.30
N LEU A 43 -5.15 -13.25 4.10
CA LEU A 43 -5.76 -13.64 2.83
C LEU A 43 -5.64 -15.15 2.54
N GLY A 44 -4.81 -15.86 3.30
CA GLY A 44 -4.41 -17.23 2.99
C GLY A 44 -3.25 -17.29 1.99
N TRP A 45 -2.96 -18.49 1.51
CA TRP A 45 -1.89 -18.73 0.54
C TRP A 45 -2.39 -18.39 -0.86
N THR A 46 -1.73 -17.45 -1.53
CA THR A 46 -2.10 -17.02 -2.89
C THR A 46 -1.05 -17.41 -3.91
N VAL A 47 -1.48 -17.89 -5.09
CA VAL A 47 -0.60 -18.21 -6.21
C VAL A 47 -0.05 -16.90 -6.80
N GLY A 48 1.27 -16.67 -6.71
CA GLY A 48 1.92 -15.38 -7.03
C GLY A 48 1.94 -14.34 -5.91
N GLY A 49 1.47 -14.64 -4.69
CA GLY A 49 1.63 -13.76 -3.52
C GLY A 49 0.89 -12.42 -3.69
N PRO A 50 1.54 -11.27 -3.40
CA PRO A 50 0.90 -9.95 -3.55
C PRO A 50 0.53 -9.60 -5.00
N VAL A 51 1.21 -10.19 -5.99
CA VAL A 51 0.91 -9.97 -7.42
C VAL A 51 -0.46 -10.55 -7.78
N ALA A 52 -0.86 -11.66 -7.14
CA ALA A 52 -2.18 -12.27 -7.29
C ALA A 52 -3.28 -11.29 -6.89
N LEU A 53 -3.11 -10.64 -5.73
CA LEU A 53 -4.05 -9.66 -5.20
C LEU A 53 -4.11 -8.41 -6.08
N LEU A 54 -2.96 -7.89 -6.54
CA LEU A 54 -2.94 -6.77 -7.47
C LEU A 54 -3.68 -7.08 -8.78
N SER A 55 -3.43 -8.27 -9.33
CA SER A 55 -4.08 -8.73 -10.56
C SER A 55 -5.59 -8.84 -10.37
N ALA A 56 -6.02 -9.43 -9.24
CA ALA A 56 -7.41 -9.56 -8.87
C ALA A 56 -8.14 -8.22 -8.74
N LEU A 57 -7.52 -7.28 -8.01
CA LEU A 57 -8.04 -5.92 -7.83
C LEU A 57 -8.17 -5.19 -9.17
N ARG A 58 -7.13 -5.25 -10.02
CA ARG A 58 -7.15 -4.67 -11.38
C ARG A 58 -8.22 -5.30 -12.26
N GLU A 59 -8.42 -6.61 -12.16
CA GLU A 59 -9.46 -7.31 -12.91
C GLU A 59 -10.87 -6.92 -12.43
N ALA A 60 -11.05 -6.74 -11.12
CA ALA A 60 -12.32 -6.33 -10.52
C ALA A 60 -12.70 -4.90 -10.93
N VAL A 61 -11.80 -3.93 -10.71
CA VAL A 61 -12.09 -2.51 -11.02
C VAL A 61 -11.96 -2.20 -12.51
N GLY A 62 -11.25 -3.03 -13.28
CA GLY A 62 -11.01 -2.83 -14.70
C GLY A 62 -10.13 -1.61 -15.02
N THR A 63 -9.86 -1.41 -16.32
CA THR A 63 -9.06 -0.28 -16.82
C THR A 63 -9.56 1.12 -16.46
N PRO A 64 -10.88 1.40 -16.29
CA PRO A 64 -11.36 2.70 -15.86
C PRO A 64 -11.23 2.92 -14.34
N GLY A 65 -11.04 1.84 -13.57
CA GLY A 65 -10.98 1.89 -12.12
C GLY A 65 -9.61 2.35 -11.60
N THR A 66 -9.57 2.71 -10.32
CA THR A 66 -8.37 3.18 -9.63
C THR A 66 -8.17 2.46 -8.32
N LEU A 67 -6.95 1.97 -8.09
CA LEU A 67 -6.54 1.45 -6.79
C LEU A 67 -5.85 2.54 -6.00
N VAL A 68 -6.19 2.69 -4.72
CA VAL A 68 -5.58 3.63 -3.79
C VAL A 68 -5.05 2.86 -2.58
N VAL A 69 -3.86 3.20 -2.10
CA VAL A 69 -3.27 2.62 -0.88
C VAL A 69 -2.75 3.73 0.03
N PRO A 70 -2.78 3.53 1.37
CA PRO A 70 -2.09 4.42 2.29
C PRO A 70 -0.58 4.34 2.06
N ALA A 71 0.08 5.48 1.90
CA ALA A 71 1.54 5.57 1.73
C ALA A 71 2.18 6.35 2.89
N PHE A 72 1.82 6.01 4.13
CA PHE A 72 2.20 6.82 5.28
C PHE A 72 3.68 6.77 5.60
N THR A 73 4.19 7.87 6.12
CA THR A 73 5.60 8.14 6.45
C THR A 73 5.71 8.70 7.86
N THR A 74 5.00 8.09 8.83
CA THR A 74 4.95 8.60 10.22
C THR A 74 6.29 8.55 10.95
N TYR A 75 7.30 7.87 10.39
CA TYR A 75 8.68 7.97 10.88
C TYR A 75 9.33 9.34 10.62
N LEU A 76 8.64 10.25 9.93
CA LEU A 76 9.02 11.66 9.76
C LEU A 76 8.36 12.61 10.79
N THR A 77 7.64 12.10 11.80
CA THR A 77 7.09 12.96 12.86
C THR A 77 8.17 13.41 13.85
N ASP A 78 7.81 14.35 14.73
CA ASP A 78 8.68 14.76 15.83
C ASP A 78 9.09 13.55 16.69
N PRO A 79 10.38 13.36 17.01
CA PRO A 79 10.87 12.21 17.76
C PRO A 79 10.29 12.10 19.17
N ALA A 80 9.77 13.19 19.75
CA ALA A 80 9.06 13.17 21.03
C ALA A 80 7.73 12.39 20.98
N THR A 81 7.19 12.15 19.79
CA THR A 81 5.93 11.40 19.58
C THR A 81 6.14 9.90 19.34
N TRP A 82 7.39 9.44 19.23
CA TRP A 82 7.70 8.06 18.85
C TRP A 82 7.55 7.10 20.02
N VAL A 83 6.37 6.50 20.16
CA VAL A 83 6.09 5.53 21.26
C VAL A 83 6.68 4.14 20.96
N GLN A 84 6.67 3.73 19.70
CA GLN A 84 6.94 2.35 19.31
C GLN A 84 8.42 2.03 19.06
N ARG A 85 9.19 3.07 18.75
CA ARG A 85 10.64 3.03 18.48
C ARG A 85 11.26 4.35 19.00
N PRO A 86 11.16 4.63 20.32
CA PRO A 86 11.67 5.89 20.86
C PRO A 86 13.19 5.96 20.70
N VAL A 87 13.69 7.18 20.64
CA VAL A 87 15.12 7.51 20.76
C VAL A 87 15.34 8.38 21.99
N PRO A 88 16.54 8.38 22.60
CA PRO A 88 16.82 9.22 23.77
C PRO A 88 16.45 10.69 23.53
N PRO A 89 15.85 11.39 24.52
CA PRO A 89 15.52 12.82 24.39
C PRO A 89 16.70 13.71 24.02
N THR A 90 17.91 13.32 24.43
CA THR A 90 19.16 14.01 24.07
C THR A 90 19.43 14.00 22.55
N TRP A 91 18.85 13.08 21.80
CA TRP A 91 18.99 13.00 20.33
C TRP A 91 17.96 13.84 19.59
N TRP A 92 16.85 14.23 20.22
CA TRP A 92 15.75 14.93 19.54
C TRP A 92 16.18 16.20 18.80
N PRO A 93 17.02 17.09 19.37
CA PRO A 93 17.49 18.28 18.63
C PRO A 93 18.24 17.90 17.35
N ARG A 94 19.08 16.88 17.40
CA ARG A 94 19.84 16.41 16.23
C ARG A 94 18.91 15.78 15.19
N VAL A 95 17.95 14.96 15.60
CA VAL A 95 16.96 14.36 14.69
C VAL A 95 16.16 15.45 14.00
N ARG A 96 15.60 16.42 14.73
CA ARG A 96 14.83 17.54 14.16
C ARG A 96 15.65 18.35 13.15
N ALA A 97 16.92 18.62 13.45
CA ALA A 97 17.81 19.38 12.57
C ALA A 97 18.28 18.61 11.33
N SER A 98 18.14 17.27 11.30
CA SER A 98 18.71 16.41 10.24
C SER A 98 17.67 15.61 9.46
N LEU A 99 16.40 15.66 9.87
CA LEU A 99 15.34 14.88 9.23
C LEU A 99 15.16 15.39 7.79
N PRO A 100 15.27 14.51 6.77
CA PRO A 100 15.12 14.94 5.40
C PRO A 100 13.68 15.41 5.12
N PRO A 101 13.49 16.38 4.20
CA PRO A 101 12.16 16.74 3.73
C PRO A 101 11.52 15.52 3.06
N PHE A 102 10.19 15.43 3.15
CA PHE A 102 9.44 14.38 2.47
C PHE A 102 9.65 14.47 0.95
N ASP A 103 9.95 13.31 0.36
CA ASP A 103 10.06 13.09 -1.07
C ASP A 103 9.14 11.91 -1.43
N PRO A 104 8.09 12.12 -2.26
CA PRO A 104 7.12 11.09 -2.58
C PRO A 104 7.70 9.89 -3.34
N ASP A 105 8.78 10.09 -4.08
CA ASP A 105 9.40 9.08 -4.95
C ASP A 105 10.41 8.25 -4.15
N VAL A 106 11.15 8.89 -3.24
CA VAL A 106 12.23 8.26 -2.49
C VAL A 106 11.75 7.62 -1.17
N HIS A 107 10.84 8.26 -0.42
CA HIS A 107 10.49 7.78 0.92
C HIS A 107 9.61 6.52 0.86
N PRO A 108 10.02 5.38 1.45
CA PRO A 108 9.20 4.18 1.47
C PRO A 108 7.97 4.34 2.37
N VAL A 109 6.94 3.55 2.11
CA VAL A 109 5.81 3.41 3.03
C VAL A 109 6.31 2.81 4.36
N GLN A 110 5.78 3.30 5.48
CA GLN A 110 6.11 2.75 6.79
C GLN A 110 5.87 1.22 6.82
N PRO A 111 6.82 0.40 7.30
CA PRO A 111 6.71 -1.06 7.22
C PRO A 111 5.47 -1.66 7.89
N ARG A 112 4.91 -0.96 8.89
CA ARG A 112 3.72 -1.39 9.64
C ARG A 112 2.41 -1.36 8.84
N LEU A 113 2.36 -0.68 7.70
CA LEU A 113 1.21 -0.75 6.78
C LEU A 113 1.19 -2.05 5.95
N GLY A 114 2.24 -2.86 6.04
CA GLY A 114 2.40 -4.07 5.26
C GLY A 114 3.11 -3.83 3.92
N ARG A 115 3.43 -4.93 3.23
CA ARG A 115 4.20 -4.90 1.97
C ARG A 115 3.38 -4.48 0.74
N PHE A 116 2.05 -4.61 0.79
CA PHE A 116 1.20 -4.36 -0.38
C PHE A 116 1.14 -2.88 -0.77
N PRO A 117 0.99 -1.92 0.17
CA PRO A 117 1.02 -0.50 -0.19
C PRO A 117 2.34 -0.05 -0.83
N GLU A 118 3.48 -0.53 -0.32
CA GLU A 118 4.80 -0.25 -0.92
C GLU A 118 4.92 -0.84 -2.33
N PHE A 119 4.40 -2.05 -2.52
CA PHE A 119 4.34 -2.67 -3.84
C PHE A 119 3.50 -1.84 -4.82
N VAL A 120 2.33 -1.34 -4.41
CA VAL A 120 1.48 -0.49 -5.27
C VAL A 120 2.12 0.88 -5.53
N ARG A 121 2.74 1.51 -4.51
CA ARG A 121 3.42 2.81 -4.63
C ARG A 121 4.50 2.81 -5.71
N THR A 122 5.19 1.69 -5.87
CA THR A 122 6.35 1.55 -6.77
C THR A 122 5.98 1.04 -8.18
N LEU A 123 4.69 0.82 -8.46
CA LEU A 123 4.26 0.42 -9.80
C LEU A 123 4.51 1.55 -10.82
N PRO A 124 4.91 1.22 -12.05
CA PRO A 124 4.96 2.20 -13.13
C PRO A 124 3.62 2.93 -13.30
N GLY A 125 3.67 4.27 -13.32
CA GLY A 125 2.49 5.12 -13.46
C GLY A 125 1.67 5.31 -12.18
N ALA A 126 2.04 4.69 -11.06
CA ALA A 126 1.47 5.06 -9.77
C ALA A 126 1.89 6.49 -9.39
N ARG A 127 0.98 7.23 -8.76
CA ARG A 127 1.23 8.59 -8.28
C ARG A 127 0.97 8.67 -6.79
N ARG A 128 1.72 9.51 -6.11
CA ARG A 128 1.61 9.73 -4.66
C ARG A 128 1.26 11.17 -4.34
N SER A 129 0.36 11.39 -3.39
CA SER A 129 0.02 12.73 -2.93
C SER A 129 1.17 13.37 -2.13
N PRO A 130 1.28 14.71 -2.11
CA PRO A 130 2.44 15.41 -1.54
C PRO A 130 2.41 15.54 -0.01
N HIS A 131 1.45 14.91 0.69
CA HIS A 131 1.33 15.08 2.14
C HIS A 131 2.45 14.34 2.89
N PRO A 132 3.28 15.01 3.72
CA PRO A 132 4.52 14.44 4.26
C PRO A 132 4.35 13.27 5.24
N LEU A 133 3.18 13.14 5.89
CA LEU A 133 2.90 12.06 6.85
C LEU A 133 1.85 11.06 6.35
N TYR A 134 0.74 11.56 5.79
CA TYR A 134 -0.44 10.79 5.43
C TYR A 134 -0.69 10.73 3.93
N SER A 135 0.37 10.70 3.12
CA SER A 135 0.21 10.56 1.66
C SER A 135 -0.52 9.27 1.29
N LEU A 136 -1.15 9.30 0.11
CA LEU A 136 -1.80 8.17 -0.54
C LEU A 136 -1.11 7.91 -1.86
N ALA A 137 -0.95 6.65 -2.25
CA ALA A 137 -0.52 6.27 -3.59
C ALA A 137 -1.72 5.71 -4.37
N ALA A 138 -1.82 6.07 -5.65
CA ALA A 138 -2.89 5.64 -6.53
C ALA A 138 -2.35 5.10 -7.86
N SER A 139 -2.95 4.02 -8.35
CA SER A 139 -2.69 3.41 -9.65
C SER A 139 -4.00 3.32 -10.42
N GLY A 140 -4.17 4.18 -11.42
CA GLY A 140 -5.36 4.24 -12.27
C GLY A 140 -5.70 5.68 -12.69
N PRO A 141 -6.75 5.88 -13.50
CA PRO A 141 -7.06 7.17 -14.11
C PRO A 141 -7.29 8.30 -13.11
N ALA A 142 -7.90 8.04 -11.94
CA ALA A 142 -8.13 9.09 -10.94
C ALA A 142 -6.85 9.50 -10.19
N GLY A 143 -5.80 8.68 -10.25
CA GLY A 143 -4.48 8.99 -9.69
C GLY A 143 -3.65 9.93 -10.59
N ALA A 144 -3.89 9.89 -11.91
CA ALA A 144 -3.41 10.87 -12.86
C ALA A 144 -4.18 12.17 -12.59
N GLY A 145 -3.58 13.10 -11.84
CA GLY A 145 -4.27 14.31 -11.41
C GLY A 145 -4.91 14.99 -12.60
N ARG A 146 -6.12 15.54 -12.41
CA ARG A 146 -6.66 16.50 -13.37
C ARG A 146 -5.58 17.55 -13.54
N GLY A 147 -4.99 17.64 -14.74
CA GLY A 147 -4.01 18.67 -15.03
C GLY A 147 -4.58 20.00 -14.55
N ALA A 148 -3.76 20.81 -13.88
CA ALA A 148 -4.12 22.17 -13.53
C ALA A 148 -4.77 22.83 -14.75
N ARG A 149 -6.08 23.10 -14.65
CA ARG A 149 -6.77 24.02 -15.55
C ARG A 149 -6.72 25.38 -14.91
#